data_AF-A0A2X2WQ79-F1
#
_entry.id   AF-A0A2X2WQ79-F1
#
_cell.length_a   1.000
_cell.length_b   1.000
_cell.length_c   1.000
_cell.angle_alpha   90.00
_cell.angle_beta   90.00
_cell.angle_gamma   90.00
#
_symmetry.space_group_name_H-M   'P 1'
#
loop_
_entity.id
_entity.type
_entity.pdbx_description
1 polymer ?
#
loop_
_entity_poly.entity_id
_entity_poly.type
_entity_poly.pdbx_seq_one_letter_code
_entity_poly.pdbx_strand_id
1 'polypeptide(L)'
;MKSWSEADKQAFLIRELNSKRPLLPRQWEPSDDTREVLETCQVIAEAPLGSIAAYVISMAKTPSDVLAVHLLLKEAGISFAMPVAPLFETLDDLNNADAVMDPVAEYRLVSRLYSGQTDGHDWLL
;
A
#
# COMPACT_ATOMS: atom_id res chain seq x y z
N MET A 1 2.99 -9.92 -23.08
CA MET A 1 2.64 -9.11 -21.88
C MET A 1 3.75 -8.09 -21.66
N LYS A 2 3.41 -6.81 -21.50
CA LYS A 2 4.43 -5.76 -21.30
C LYS A 2 4.83 -5.81 -19.82
N SER A 3 6.00 -6.37 -19.50
CA SER A 3 6.54 -6.35 -18.14
C SER A 3 7.05 -4.96 -17.83
N TRP A 4 6.51 -4.32 -16.80
CA TRP A 4 7.00 -3.03 -16.30
C TRP A 4 8.28 -3.23 -15.49
N SER A 5 9.21 -2.26 -15.59
CA SER A 5 10.31 -2.18 -14.65
C SER A 5 9.81 -1.78 -13.27
N GLU A 6 10.63 -1.97 -12.23
CA GLU A 6 10.27 -1.54 -10.88
C GLU A 6 10.04 -0.02 -10.80
N ALA A 7 10.86 0.76 -11.51
CA ALA A 7 10.68 2.21 -11.61
C ALA A 7 9.35 2.59 -12.28
N ASP A 8 8.96 1.88 -13.35
CA ASP A 8 7.67 2.12 -14.02
C ASP A 8 6.49 1.80 -13.10
N LYS A 9 6.58 0.72 -12.32
CA LYS A 9 5.56 0.36 -11.32
C LYS A 9 5.43 1.42 -10.25
N GLN A 10 6.54 1.88 -9.66
CA GLN A 10 6.50 2.93 -8.64
C GLN A 10 5.91 4.23 -9.18
N ALA A 11 6.36 4.67 -10.37
CA ALA A 11 5.85 5.88 -11.00
C ALA A 11 4.34 5.81 -11.25
N PHE A 12 3.85 4.65 -11.72
CA PHE A 12 2.42 4.41 -11.88
C PHE A 12 1.67 4.45 -10.53
N LEU A 13 2.14 3.68 -9.55
CA LEU A 13 1.47 3.55 -8.25
C LEU A 13 1.41 4.90 -7.52
N ILE A 14 2.51 5.65 -7.48
CA ILE A 14 2.56 7.00 -6.88
C ILE A 14 1.58 7.94 -7.59
N ARG A 15 1.50 7.89 -8.92
CA ARG A 15 0.54 8.71 -9.67
C ARG A 15 -0.90 8.36 -9.31
N GLU A 16 -1.26 7.08 -9.31
CA GLU A 16 -2.63 6.64 -9.00
C GLU A 16 -2.97 6.87 -7.52
N LEU A 17 -2.01 6.72 -6.60
CA LEU A 17 -2.16 7.06 -5.18
C LEU A 17 -2.47 8.55 -4.97
N ASN A 18 -1.95 9.45 -5.82
CA ASN A 18 -2.26 10.88 -5.78
C ASN A 18 -3.51 11.28 -6.60
N SER A 19 -4.01 10.40 -7.47
CA SER A 19 -5.18 10.66 -8.30
C SER A 19 -6.48 10.67 -7.48
N LYS A 20 -7.45 11.53 -7.80
CA LYS A 20 -8.81 11.47 -7.21
C LYS A 20 -9.76 10.56 -8.00
N ARG A 21 -9.32 10.09 -9.16
CA ARG A 21 -10.14 9.24 -10.04
C ARG A 21 -10.07 7.79 -9.55
N PRO A 22 -11.20 7.09 -9.42
CA PRO A 22 -11.22 5.66 -9.13
C PRO A 22 -10.46 4.87 -10.20
N LEU A 23 -9.61 3.95 -9.75
CA LEU A 23 -8.85 3.06 -10.61
C LEU A 23 -9.69 1.85 -11.06
N LEU A 24 -10.48 1.28 -10.15
CA LEU A 24 -11.24 0.08 -10.41
C LEU A 24 -12.48 0.37 -11.29
N PRO A 25 -12.74 -0.40 -12.36
CA PRO A 25 -13.95 -0.26 -13.15
C PRO A 25 -15.19 -0.66 -12.34
N ARG A 26 -16.29 0.10 -12.48
CA ARG A 26 -17.56 -0.17 -11.78
C ARG A 26 -18.25 -1.47 -12.22
N GLN A 27 -17.96 -1.93 -13.42
CA GLN A 27 -18.55 -3.14 -14.02
C GLN A 27 -17.41 -4.04 -14.47
N TRP A 28 -16.81 -4.73 -13.51
CA TRP A 28 -15.75 -5.68 -13.75
C TRP A 28 -15.96 -6.91 -12.88
N GLU A 29 -15.81 -8.09 -13.49
CA GLU A 29 -15.80 -9.37 -12.79
C GLU A 29 -14.35 -9.85 -12.65
N PRO A 30 -13.72 -9.66 -11.48
CA PRO A 30 -12.40 -10.20 -11.19
C PRO A 30 -12.44 -11.74 -11.06
N SER A 31 -11.28 -12.38 -11.19
CA SER A 31 -11.11 -13.78 -10.77
C SER A 31 -11.37 -13.92 -9.27
N ASP A 32 -11.64 -15.14 -8.80
CA ASP A 32 -11.91 -15.39 -7.38
C ASP A 32 -10.74 -14.95 -6.48
N ASP A 33 -9.48 -15.25 -6.87
CA ASP A 33 -8.29 -14.79 -6.13
C ASP A 33 -8.20 -13.26 -6.05
N THR A 34 -8.54 -12.56 -7.15
CA THR A 34 -8.50 -11.09 -7.16
C THR A 34 -9.65 -10.50 -6.36
N ARG A 35 -10.82 -11.15 -6.39
CA ARG A 35 -12.00 -10.75 -5.62
C ARG A 35 -11.72 -10.84 -4.12
N GLU A 36 -11.11 -11.93 -3.67
CA GLU A 36 -10.78 -12.15 -2.26
C GLU A 36 -9.85 -11.06 -1.69
N VAL A 37 -8.84 -10.64 -2.46
CA VAL A 37 -7.96 -9.52 -2.07
C VAL A 37 -8.72 -8.20 -1.96
N LEU A 38 -9.60 -7.91 -2.91
CA LEU A 38 -10.41 -6.69 -2.92
C LEU A 38 -11.41 -6.67 -1.75
N GLU A 39 -12.11 -7.78 -1.52
CA GLU A 39 -13.04 -7.94 -0.40
C GLU A 39 -12.32 -7.81 0.95
N THR A 40 -11.12 -8.36 1.08
CA THR A 40 -10.28 -8.20 2.28
C THR A 40 -9.96 -6.72 2.53
N CYS A 41 -9.58 -5.97 1.50
CA CYS A 41 -9.34 -4.53 1.62
C CYS A 41 -10.61 -3.76 2.01
N GLN A 42 -11.77 -4.18 1.51
CA GLN A 42 -13.07 -3.60 1.88
C GLN A 42 -13.40 -3.85 3.35
N VAL A 43 -13.22 -5.08 3.84
CA VAL A 43 -13.41 -5.42 5.26
C VAL A 43 -12.52 -4.56 6.15
N ILE A 44 -11.27 -4.31 5.73
CA ILE A 44 -10.35 -3.43 6.46
C ILE A 44 -10.88 -1.99 6.51
N ALA A 45 -11.38 -1.47 5.38
CA ALA A 45 -11.91 -0.11 5.29
C ALA A 45 -13.19 0.10 6.12
N GLU A 46 -14.02 -0.95 6.25
CA GLU A 46 -15.27 -0.92 7.03
C GLU A 46 -15.06 -1.18 8.53
N ALA A 47 -13.92 -1.77 8.92
CA ALA A 47 -13.62 -2.07 10.31
C ALA A 47 -13.46 -0.78 11.15
N PRO A 48 -13.92 -0.77 12.41
CA PRO A 48 -13.69 0.36 13.32
C PRO A 48 -12.19 0.63 13.48
N LEU A 49 -11.82 1.92 13.54
CA LEU A 49 -10.44 2.33 13.75
C LEU A 49 -9.84 1.64 14.99
N GLY A 50 -8.66 1.05 14.84
CA GLY A 50 -7.97 0.31 15.90
C GLY A 50 -8.34 -1.18 15.99
N SER A 51 -9.30 -1.67 15.20
CA SER A 51 -9.63 -3.10 15.17
C SER A 51 -8.55 -3.94 14.47
N ILE A 52 -7.80 -3.32 13.56
CA ILE A 52 -6.74 -3.96 12.78
C ILE A 52 -5.46 -3.17 13.02
N ALA A 53 -4.43 -3.86 13.53
CA ALA A 53 -3.17 -3.21 13.91
C ALA A 53 -2.27 -2.91 12.71
N ALA A 54 -2.18 -3.83 11.75
CA ALA A 54 -1.35 -3.70 10.55
C ALA A 54 -1.78 -4.66 9.43
N TYR A 55 -1.44 -4.30 8.20
CA TYR A 55 -1.43 -5.18 7.04
C TYR A 55 0.00 -5.68 6.80
N VAL A 56 0.23 -7.00 6.87
CA VAL A 56 1.55 -7.59 6.65
C VAL A 56 1.63 -8.19 5.24
N ILE A 57 2.66 -7.82 4.48
CA ILE A 57 2.92 -8.37 3.15
C ILE A 57 4.00 -9.44 3.26
N SER A 58 3.61 -10.71 3.17
CA SER A 58 4.56 -11.82 3.05
C SER A 58 5.35 -11.71 1.74
N MET A 59 6.59 -12.21 1.72
CA MET A 59 7.44 -12.25 0.53
C MET A 59 7.64 -10.89 -0.17
N ALA A 60 7.59 -9.78 0.57
CA ALA A 60 7.80 -8.45 0.02
C ALA A 60 9.27 -8.26 -0.40
N LYS A 61 9.50 -7.75 -1.62
CA LYS A 61 10.87 -7.60 -2.18
C LYS A 61 11.16 -6.22 -2.72
N THR A 62 10.13 -5.45 -3.05
CA THR A 62 10.26 -4.20 -3.77
C THR A 62 9.36 -3.11 -3.20
N PRO A 63 9.71 -1.81 -3.35
CA PRO A 63 8.82 -0.73 -2.94
C PRO A 63 7.43 -0.80 -3.57
N SER A 64 7.33 -1.29 -4.82
CA SER A 64 6.04 -1.43 -5.49
C SER A 64 5.08 -2.39 -4.79
N ASP A 65 5.58 -3.39 -4.05
CA ASP A 65 4.74 -4.31 -3.26
C ASP A 65 3.97 -3.55 -2.17
N VAL A 66 4.65 -2.65 -1.46
CA VAL A 66 4.05 -1.84 -0.40
C VAL A 66 3.11 -0.78 -0.97
N LEU A 67 3.53 -0.10 -2.05
CA LEU A 67 2.71 0.91 -2.72
C LEU A 67 1.42 0.32 -3.31
N ALA A 68 1.46 -0.91 -3.82
CA ALA A 68 0.29 -1.58 -4.38
C ALA A 68 -0.78 -1.84 -3.31
N VAL A 69 -0.40 -2.30 -2.12
CA VAL A 69 -1.34 -2.49 -1.00
C VAL A 69 -1.96 -1.17 -0.58
N HIS A 70 -1.16 -0.10 -0.48
CA HIS A 70 -1.71 1.23 -0.19
C HIS A 70 -2.71 1.69 -1.25
N LEU A 71 -2.50 1.37 -2.52
CA LEU A 71 -3.42 1.71 -3.61
C LEU A 71 -4.73 0.93 -3.50
N LEU A 72 -4.65 -0.36 -3.19
CA LEU A 72 -5.85 -1.20 -2.98
C LEU A 72 -6.67 -0.73 -1.77
N LEU A 73 -6.02 -0.42 -0.65
CA LEU A 73 -6.70 0.11 0.54
C LEU A 73 -7.36 1.46 0.27
N LYS A 74 -6.70 2.32 -0.52
CA LYS A 74 -7.29 3.59 -0.97
C LYS A 74 -8.52 3.36 -1.84
N GLU A 75 -8.45 2.45 -2.81
CA GLU A 75 -9.59 2.12 -3.68
C GLU A 75 -10.75 1.48 -2.91
N ALA A 76 -10.45 0.74 -1.84
CA ALA A 76 -11.45 0.24 -0.89
C ALA A 76 -12.09 1.33 -0.02
N GLY A 77 -11.59 2.57 -0.07
CA GLY A 77 -12.18 3.71 0.63
C GLY A 77 -11.72 3.87 2.09
N ILE A 78 -10.54 3.34 2.44
CA ILE A 78 -10.01 3.50 3.79
C ILE A 78 -9.88 5.00 4.15
N SER A 79 -10.38 5.36 5.33
CA SER A 79 -10.44 6.76 5.81
C SER A 79 -9.30 7.13 6.76
N PHE A 80 -8.42 6.18 7.07
CA PHE A 80 -7.32 6.34 8.02
C PHE A 80 -6.02 5.71 7.50
N ALA A 81 -4.90 6.10 8.08
CA ALA A 81 -3.60 5.56 7.71
C ALA A 81 -3.40 4.14 8.29
N MET A 82 -3.66 3.11 7.49
CA MET A 82 -3.36 1.72 7.85
C MET A 82 -1.84 1.48 7.79
N PRO A 83 -1.22 0.99 8.88
CA PRO A 83 0.16 0.51 8.83
C PRO A 83 0.28 -0.69 7.88
N VAL A 84 1.07 -0.53 6.82
CA VAL A 84 1.48 -1.63 5.92
C VAL A 84 2.94 -1.95 6.20
N ALA A 85 3.23 -3.22 6.49
CA ALA A 85 4.56 -3.70 6.86
C ALA A 85 5.01 -4.81 5.91
N PRO A 86 6.12 -4.65 5.18
CA PRO A 86 6.74 -5.75 4.44
C PRO A 86 7.36 -6.76 5.43
N LEU A 87 7.08 -8.04 5.23
CA LEU A 87 7.77 -9.11 5.94
C LEU A 87 8.98 -9.54 5.10
N PHE A 88 10.17 -9.12 5.53
CA PHE A 88 11.44 -9.53 4.94
C PHE A 88 11.83 -10.89 5.51
N GLU A 89 11.71 -11.94 4.71
CA GLU A 89 11.89 -13.33 5.16
C GLU A 89 13.33 -13.82 4.97
N THR A 90 14.09 -13.19 4.07
CA THR A 90 15.48 -13.58 3.79
C THR A 90 16.49 -12.52 4.22
N LEU A 91 17.75 -12.93 4.40
CA LEU A 91 18.85 -12.01 4.68
C LEU A 91 19.04 -10.98 3.56
N ASP A 92 18.84 -11.38 2.31
CA ASP A 92 18.91 -10.48 1.17
C ASP A 92 17.79 -9.44 1.19
N ASP A 93 16.58 -9.84 1.60
CA ASP A 93 15.46 -8.90 1.77
C ASP A 93 15.74 -7.91 2.89
N LEU A 94 16.34 -8.37 4.01
CA LEU A 94 16.73 -7.51 5.13
C LEU A 94 17.83 -6.50 4.73
N ASN A 95 18.83 -6.93 3.94
CA ASN A 95 19.88 -6.04 3.43
C ASN A 95 19.33 -4.98 2.45
N ASN A 96 18.20 -5.25 1.81
CA ASN A 96 17.53 -4.34 0.88
C ASN A 96 16.38 -3.55 1.54
N ALA A 97 16.12 -3.74 2.83
CA ALA A 97 14.96 -3.17 3.52
C ALA A 97 14.92 -1.63 3.42
N ASP A 98 16.05 -0.96 3.57
CA ASP A 98 16.14 0.50 3.48
C ASP A 98 15.71 1.00 2.09
N ALA A 99 16.22 0.37 1.04
CA ALA A 99 15.87 0.71 -0.34
C ALA A 99 14.38 0.43 -0.65
N VAL A 100 13.76 -0.53 0.05
CA VAL A 100 12.32 -0.82 -0.05
C VAL A 100 11.49 0.25 0.67
N MET A 101 11.95 0.72 1.82
CA MET A 101 11.21 1.62 2.70
C MET A 101 11.36 3.10 2.33
N ASP A 102 12.46 3.53 1.72
CA ASP A 102 12.72 4.93 1.36
C ASP A 102 11.63 5.56 0.48
N PRO A 103 11.22 4.95 -0.67
CA PRO A 103 10.17 5.53 -1.51
C PRO A 103 8.80 5.54 -0.82
N VAL A 104 8.56 4.58 0.07
CA VAL A 104 7.31 4.49 0.86
C VAL A 104 7.27 5.62 1.90
N ALA A 105 8.39 5.90 2.55
CA ALA A 105 8.53 7.00 3.50
C ALA A 105 8.33 8.35 2.81
N GLU A 106 8.90 8.54 1.62
CA GLU A 106 8.71 9.75 0.81
C GLU A 106 7.23 9.95 0.43
N TYR A 107 6.56 8.91 -0.08
CA TYR A 107 5.12 8.96 -0.34
C TYR A 107 4.31 9.29 0.92
N ARG A 108 4.61 8.65 2.06
CA ARG A 108 3.91 8.91 3.32
C ARG A 108 4.07 10.35 3.79
N LEU A 109 5.26 10.93 3.65
CA LEU A 109 5.51 12.32 3.99
C LEU A 109 4.68 13.27 3.13
N VAL A 110 4.68 13.05 1.81
CA VAL A 110 3.88 13.83 0.86
C VAL A 110 2.38 13.67 1.16
N SER A 111 1.90 12.45 1.37
CA SER A 111 0.50 12.17 1.70
C SER A 111 0.06 12.88 2.98
N ARG A 112 0.89 12.88 4.04
CA ARG A 112 0.62 13.60 5.30
C ARG A 112 0.51 15.12 5.13
N LEU A 113 1.33 15.71 4.26
CA LEU A 113 1.25 17.15 3.95
C LEU A 113 -0.09 17.52 3.30
N TYR A 114 -0.68 16.62 2.49
CA TYR A 114 -1.97 16.83 1.85
C TYR A 114 -3.18 16.42 2.72
N SER A 115 -3.02 15.45 3.62
CA SER A 115 -4.12 14.95 4.48
C SER A 115 -4.30 15.73 5.78
N GLY A 116 -3.38 16.64 6.13
CA GLY A 116 -3.50 17.50 7.31
C GLY A 116 -3.43 16.75 8.65
N GLN A 117 -3.04 15.47 8.65
CA GLN A 117 -3.05 14.63 9.83
C GLN A 117 -1.64 14.55 10.44
N THR A 118 -1.43 15.42 11.43
CA THR A 118 -0.32 15.32 12.37
C THR A 118 -0.76 14.39 13.50
N ASP A 119 -0.35 13.13 13.47
CA ASP A 119 -0.30 12.35 14.70
C ASP A 119 1.00 11.57 14.75
N GLY A 120 1.77 11.92 15.79
CA GLY A 120 3.06 11.36 16.11
C GLY A 120 2.87 9.96 16.68
N HIS A 121 3.32 8.97 15.93
CA HIS A 121 3.86 7.75 16.50
C HIS A 121 5.12 7.43 15.72
N ASP A 122 6.24 7.69 16.38
CA ASP A 122 7.55 7.11 16.13
C ASP A 122 7.38 5.60 15.90
N TRP A 123 7.84 5.11 14.75
CA TRP A 123 7.93 3.68 14.49
C TRP A 123 9.39 3.28 14.66
N LEU A 124 9.67 2.66 15.81
CA LEU A 124 10.80 1.78 16.12
C LEU A 124 12.01 1.87 15.17
N LEU A 125 12.92 2.77 15.51
CA LEU A 125 14.32 2.42 15.73
C LEU A 125 14.54 2.25 17.24
#